data_AF-A0A5C6DPF8-F1
#
_entry.id   AF-A0A5C6DPF8-F1
#
_cell.length_a   1.000
_cell.length_b   1.000
_cell.length_c   1.000
_cell.angle_alpha   90.00
_cell.angle_beta   90.00
_cell.angle_gamma   90.00
#
_symmetry.space_group_name_H-M   'P 1'
#
loop_
_entity.id
_entity.type
_entity.pdbx_description
1 polymer ?
#
loop_
_entity_poly.entity_id
_entity_poly.type
_entity_poly.pdbx_seq_one_letter_code
_entity_poly.pdbx_strand_id
1 'polypeptide(L)'
;MSDATTSIIDPPERIDPPERIAPPKRIDRWEPIDRWFGKVGDRLNPILVKETRQALKSRQFVVTFSILLFAAFAWTVAGSLSMMPQIYTTPSAPRLLIGYYFVLAIPMLMVVPLAAYRSLEGEIDDGTLELLAITALSPWQIVLGKLASATLQMMLYFVALFPCVAYAYNLRGVDLPTTLLMIGILLLTALVLTIIALFLAPLSRGRTGRIVTLLLLILILVLAEYGVGALVIGMIVYGSTMPTSELFFLVATAVLVSLSLSHLLLSATAAQLTPESENRSTTLRISMMFFSATLAGIIVYSAEALNRSGAEEVLACASIAAFGLWIAAGSMMAAESSVMTPRIRRELPQSFFARMMLTWLTPGPATGVVFATVNLVVWVCFVVLVLARLSNWQSPGAVADFQGIARQLVLLVAYAVGGLIGVRLIIFVVRINNHPRVEIGLAALVAVMVLSALVPYSIGMHLNDYRAFAYSRWQMTNWVWTLNEIRFGKVIGWFEVIMIGSVVGLAFLMCLLTMPQVVMPRRTATPEEVIEALRKK
;
A
#
# COMPACT_ATOMS: atom_id res chain seq x y z
N MET A 1 0.28 -95.15 -21.06
CA MET A 1 0.66 -96.39 -20.34
C MET A 1 2.12 -96.65 -20.67
N SER A 2 2.93 -96.87 -19.63
CA SER A 2 4.40 -96.93 -19.58
C SER A 2 5.11 -95.63 -19.15
N ASP A 3 5.32 -95.56 -17.84
CA ASP A 3 6.25 -94.72 -17.10
C ASP A 3 7.72 -94.95 -17.49
N ALA A 4 8.56 -93.93 -17.27
CA ALA A 4 9.93 -94.06 -16.77
C ALA A 4 10.48 -92.69 -16.30
N THR A 5 10.29 -92.40 -15.01
CA THR A 5 11.17 -91.67 -14.07
C THR A 5 12.60 -92.27 -14.11
N THR A 6 13.75 -91.66 -13.81
CA THR A 6 14.22 -90.50 -13.02
C THR A 6 15.76 -90.44 -13.19
N SER A 7 16.42 -89.29 -13.18
CA SER A 7 17.67 -89.09 -12.40
C SER A 7 18.07 -87.60 -12.29
N ILE A 8 17.78 -87.09 -11.09
CA ILE A 8 18.44 -86.05 -10.27
C ILE A 8 19.84 -85.61 -10.74
N ILE A 9 20.00 -84.30 -10.98
CA ILE A 9 21.25 -83.55 -10.78
C ILE A 9 20.86 -82.21 -10.14
N ASP A 10 21.18 -82.02 -8.86
CA ASP A 10 21.05 -80.73 -8.16
C ASP A 10 22.13 -79.75 -8.63
N PRO A 11 21.80 -78.47 -8.91
CA PRO A 11 22.81 -77.44 -9.17
C PRO A 11 23.44 -76.91 -7.86
N PRO A 12 24.68 -76.40 -7.91
CA PRO A 12 25.48 -76.10 -6.73
C PRO A 12 24.96 -74.89 -5.94
N GLU A 13 25.19 -74.98 -4.62
CA GLU A 13 24.88 -74.03 -3.55
C GLU A 13 25.24 -72.58 -3.91
N ARG A 14 24.24 -71.69 -3.86
CA ARG A 14 24.37 -70.26 -4.14
C ARG A 14 25.09 -69.59 -2.96
N ILE A 15 26.36 -69.25 -3.13
CA ILE A 15 27.12 -68.44 -2.17
C ILE A 15 26.51 -67.02 -2.18
N ASP A 16 25.80 -66.67 -1.12
CA ASP A 16 25.29 -65.31 -0.92
C ASP A 16 26.48 -64.34 -0.75
N PRO A 17 26.47 -63.17 -1.42
CA PRO A 17 27.54 -62.18 -1.28
C PRO A 17 27.56 -61.62 0.15
N PRO A 18 28.74 -61.27 0.70
CA PRO A 18 28.84 -60.77 2.07
C PRO A 18 28.00 -59.52 2.25
N GLU A 19 27.22 -59.54 3.33
CA GLU A 19 26.34 -58.48 3.81
C GLU A 19 27.07 -57.13 3.74
N ARG A 20 26.57 -56.20 2.90
CA ARG A 20 27.11 -54.83 2.84
C ARG A 20 26.92 -54.21 4.22
N ILE A 21 28.01 -54.15 4.99
CA ILE A 21 28.09 -53.39 6.23
C ILE A 21 27.65 -51.96 5.90
N ALA A 22 26.46 -51.59 6.37
CA ALA A 22 25.97 -50.22 6.26
C ALA A 22 27.03 -49.30 6.88
N PRO A 23 27.42 -48.20 6.23
CA PRO A 23 28.42 -47.30 6.78
C PRO A 23 27.95 -46.86 8.18
N PRO A 24 28.85 -46.82 9.18
CA PRO A 24 28.48 -46.48 10.54
C PRO A 24 27.75 -45.14 10.52
N LYS A 25 26.53 -45.14 11.09
CA LYS A 25 25.65 -43.98 11.19
C LYS A 25 26.42 -42.89 11.95
N ARG A 26 27.07 -41.99 11.22
CA ARG A 26 27.80 -40.86 11.79
C ARG A 26 26.77 -40.07 12.56
N ILE A 27 26.84 -40.12 13.89
CA ILE A 27 25.93 -39.37 14.75
C ILE A 27 26.25 -37.91 14.49
N ASP A 28 25.56 -37.30 13.53
CA ASP A 28 25.74 -35.91 13.23
C ASP A 28 25.17 -35.15 14.43
N ARG A 29 26.05 -34.51 15.20
CA ARG A 29 25.69 -33.74 16.40
C ARG A 29 24.69 -32.62 16.09
N TRP A 30 24.50 -32.33 14.81
CA TRP A 30 23.57 -31.35 14.27
C TRP A 30 22.22 -31.93 13.85
N GLU A 31 22.01 -33.26 13.81
CA GLU A 31 20.72 -33.87 13.43
C GLU A 31 19.51 -33.36 14.24
N PRO A 32 19.59 -33.15 15.58
CA PRO A 32 18.46 -32.63 16.34
C PRO A 32 18.12 -31.19 15.95
N ILE A 33 19.15 -30.41 15.63
CA ILE A 33 19.05 -29.01 15.20
C ILE A 33 18.47 -28.95 13.78
N ASP A 34 18.95 -29.80 12.87
CA ASP A 34 18.44 -29.91 11.50
C ASP A 34 16.97 -30.38 11.48
N ARG A 35 16.60 -31.33 12.35
CA ARG A 35 15.20 -31.74 12.51
C ARG A 35 14.32 -30.63 13.08
N TRP A 36 14.86 -29.80 13.97
CA TRP A 36 14.13 -28.65 14.52
C TRP A 36 13.94 -27.57 13.46
N PHE A 37 15.00 -27.20 12.72
CA PHE A 37 14.89 -26.28 11.58
C PHE A 37 13.98 -26.82 10.47
N GLY A 38 13.99 -28.13 10.22
CA GLY A 38 13.06 -28.81 9.31
C GLY A 38 11.61 -28.62 9.75
N LYS A 39 11.28 -28.94 11.01
CA LYS A 39 9.94 -28.75 11.57
C LYS A 39 9.47 -27.29 11.58
N VAL A 40 10.38 -26.35 11.83
CA VAL A 40 10.09 -24.92 11.75
C VAL A 40 9.86 -24.51 10.29
N GLY A 41 10.70 -24.97 9.37
CA GLY A 41 10.55 -24.74 7.93
C GLY A 41 9.25 -25.29 7.36
N ASP A 42 8.83 -26.49 7.76
CA ASP A 42 7.58 -27.13 7.33
C ASP A 42 6.32 -26.39 7.80
N ARG A 43 6.42 -25.62 8.89
CA ARG A 43 5.35 -24.75 9.39
C ARG A 43 5.36 -23.37 8.76
N LEU A 44 6.48 -22.94 8.20
CA LEU A 44 6.59 -21.67 7.50
C LEU A 44 5.98 -21.79 6.10
N ASN A 45 5.61 -20.65 5.55
CA ASN A 45 5.12 -20.58 4.18
C ASN A 45 6.18 -21.20 3.23
N PRO A 46 5.84 -22.21 2.42
CA PRO A 46 6.81 -22.86 1.53
C PRO A 46 7.49 -21.88 0.57
N ILE A 47 6.78 -20.81 0.20
CA ILE A 47 7.32 -19.72 -0.63
C ILE A 47 8.42 -18.97 0.12
N LEU A 48 8.24 -18.67 1.41
CA LEU A 48 9.27 -18.01 2.21
C LEU A 48 10.57 -18.82 2.24
N VAL A 49 10.48 -20.14 2.45
CA VAL A 49 11.66 -21.01 2.51
C VAL A 49 12.37 -21.07 1.16
N LYS A 50 11.60 -21.22 0.07
CA LYS A 50 12.12 -21.21 -1.30
C LYS A 50 12.83 -19.89 -1.62
N GLU A 51 12.13 -18.77 -1.44
CA GLU A 51 12.62 -17.42 -1.75
C GLU A 51 13.85 -17.07 -0.92
N THR A 52 13.85 -17.36 0.39
CA THR A 52 14.98 -17.07 1.26
C THR A 52 16.22 -17.85 0.86
N ARG A 53 16.06 -19.15 0.52
CA ARG A 53 17.18 -19.97 0.02
C ARG A 53 17.75 -19.41 -1.28
N GLN A 54 16.89 -18.94 -2.18
CA GLN A 54 17.28 -18.37 -3.46
C GLN A 54 17.94 -17.00 -3.27
N ALA A 55 17.38 -16.13 -2.44
CA ALA A 55 17.88 -14.80 -2.13
C ALA A 55 19.29 -14.86 -1.51
N LEU A 56 19.51 -15.72 -0.51
CA LEU A 56 20.81 -15.86 0.17
C LEU A 56 21.91 -16.44 -0.72
N LYS A 57 21.56 -17.24 -1.72
CA LYS A 57 22.50 -17.78 -2.71
C LYS A 57 22.70 -16.85 -3.91
N SER A 58 21.94 -15.77 -4.00
CA SER A 58 22.02 -14.85 -5.14
C SER A 58 23.36 -14.11 -5.14
N ARG A 59 23.92 -13.90 -6.34
CA ARG A 59 25.13 -13.08 -6.51
C ARG A 59 24.92 -11.66 -5.97
N GLN A 60 23.72 -11.11 -6.14
CA GLN A 60 23.35 -9.80 -5.63
C GLN A 60 23.49 -9.72 -4.10
N PHE A 61 22.95 -10.71 -3.36
CA PHE A 61 23.07 -10.74 -1.91
C PHE A 61 24.52 -10.85 -1.46
N VAL A 62 25.30 -11.78 -2.03
CA VAL A 62 26.70 -11.98 -1.65
C VAL A 62 27.54 -10.73 -1.89
N VAL A 63 27.39 -10.07 -3.05
CA VAL A 63 28.12 -8.84 -3.38
C VAL A 63 27.73 -7.71 -2.42
N THR A 64 26.44 -7.49 -2.21
CA THR A 64 25.97 -6.38 -1.35
C THR A 64 26.31 -6.60 0.12
N PHE A 65 26.22 -7.83 0.62
CA PHE A 65 26.64 -8.20 1.97
C PHE A 65 28.15 -8.02 2.15
N SER A 66 28.97 -8.42 1.17
CA SER A 66 30.42 -8.25 1.21
C SER A 66 30.83 -6.77 1.18
N ILE A 67 30.18 -5.97 0.32
CA ILE A 67 30.40 -4.51 0.26
C ILE A 67 29.99 -3.86 1.58
N LEU A 68 28.85 -4.26 2.17
CA LEU A 68 28.41 -3.75 3.47
C LEU A 68 29.45 -4.03 4.55
N LEU A 69 29.94 -5.28 4.66
CA LEU A 69 30.96 -5.62 5.65
C LEU A 69 32.26 -4.86 5.44
N PHE A 70 32.72 -4.77 4.19
CA PHE A 70 33.93 -4.01 3.86
C PHE A 70 33.76 -2.53 4.15
N ALA A 71 32.63 -1.92 3.77
CA ALA A 71 32.34 -0.52 4.02
C ALA A 71 32.20 -0.22 5.53
N ALA A 72 31.57 -1.12 6.28
CA ALA A 72 31.47 -1.00 7.74
C ALA A 72 32.85 -1.04 8.40
N PHE A 73 33.69 -2.01 8.01
CA PHE A 73 35.06 -2.11 8.52
C PHE A 73 35.90 -0.89 8.12
N ALA A 74 35.90 -0.53 6.83
CA ALA A 74 36.65 0.60 6.30
C ALA A 74 36.23 1.92 6.95
N TRP A 75 34.92 2.15 7.13
CA TRP A 75 34.40 3.34 7.80
C TRP A 75 34.77 3.36 9.29
N THR A 76 34.73 2.22 9.98
CA THR A 76 35.17 2.12 11.37
C THR A 76 36.63 2.52 11.53
N VAL A 77 37.51 2.00 10.67
CA VAL A 77 38.95 2.30 10.71
C VAL A 77 39.22 3.75 10.29
N ALA A 78 38.74 4.17 9.12
CA ALA A 78 38.99 5.51 8.58
C ALA A 78 38.36 6.60 9.45
N GLY A 79 37.12 6.39 9.92
CA GLY A 79 36.42 7.30 10.81
C GLY A 79 37.16 7.47 12.13
N SER A 80 37.60 6.38 12.76
CA SER A 80 38.36 6.44 14.02
C SER A 80 39.71 7.13 13.86
N LEU A 81 40.47 6.81 12.79
CA LEU A 81 41.76 7.42 12.51
C LEU A 81 41.65 8.91 12.18
N SER A 82 40.62 9.32 11.42
CA SER A 82 40.39 10.72 11.05
C SER A 82 40.12 11.65 12.24
N MET A 83 39.74 11.07 13.39
CA MET A 83 39.43 11.82 14.60
C MET A 83 40.51 11.65 15.69
N MET A 84 41.62 10.97 15.40
CA MET A 84 42.72 10.85 16.36
C MET A 84 43.52 12.16 16.44
N PRO A 85 43.89 12.68 17.64
CA PRO A 85 43.63 12.16 19.00
C PRO A 85 42.34 12.69 19.65
N GLN A 86 41.57 13.53 18.96
CA GLN A 86 40.35 14.19 19.47
C GLN A 86 39.26 13.19 19.91
N ILE A 87 39.27 11.95 19.39
CA ILE A 87 38.37 10.87 19.77
C ILE A 87 38.39 10.55 21.27
N TYR A 88 39.50 10.83 21.97
CA TYR A 88 39.62 10.62 23.41
C TYR A 88 39.04 11.76 24.25
N THR A 89 38.91 12.96 23.67
CA THR A 89 38.60 14.20 24.41
C THR A 89 37.27 14.81 24.01
N THR A 90 36.77 14.51 22.80
CA THR A 90 35.57 15.13 22.21
C THR A 90 34.53 14.05 21.84
N PRO A 91 33.23 14.28 22.11
CA PRO A 91 32.17 13.37 21.66
C PRO A 91 32.21 13.17 20.14
N SER A 92 32.42 11.93 19.71
CA SER A 92 32.67 11.59 18.29
C SER A 92 31.61 10.66 17.69
N ALA A 93 30.63 10.21 18.49
CA ALA A 93 29.58 9.29 18.04
C ALA A 93 28.74 9.81 16.84
N PRO A 94 28.31 11.09 16.78
CA PRO A 94 27.44 11.57 15.70
C PRO A 94 28.04 11.36 14.31
N ARG A 95 29.32 11.67 14.11
CA ARG A 95 30.00 11.55 12.81
C ARG A 95 30.11 10.09 12.37
N LEU A 96 30.46 9.18 13.28
CA LEU A 96 30.55 7.76 12.96
C LEU A 96 29.17 7.15 12.66
N LEU A 97 28.14 7.52 13.45
CA LEU A 97 26.77 7.07 13.24
C LEU A 97 26.20 7.50 11.89
N ILE A 98 26.50 8.70 11.40
CA ILE A 98 26.07 9.15 10.07
C ILE A 98 26.63 8.22 8.97
N GLY A 99 27.90 7.82 9.05
CA GLY A 99 28.43 6.88 8.05
C GLY A 99 27.87 5.47 8.20
N TYR A 100 27.68 4.97 9.42
CA TYR A 100 26.99 3.70 9.65
C TYR A 100 25.54 3.72 9.16
N TYR A 101 24.85 4.84 9.28
CA TYR A 101 23.54 5.06 8.68
C TYR A 101 23.59 4.80 7.17
N PHE A 102 24.49 5.44 6.41
CA PHE A 102 24.58 5.23 4.96
C PHE A 102 24.97 3.80 4.57
N VAL A 103 25.90 3.19 5.31
CA VAL A 103 26.31 1.79 5.09
C VAL A 103 25.11 0.83 5.25
N LEU A 104 24.17 1.17 6.14
CA LEU A 104 22.94 0.40 6.36
C LEU A 104 21.79 0.76 5.41
N ALA A 105 21.60 2.07 5.21
CA ALA A 105 20.47 2.65 4.49
C ALA A 105 20.48 2.24 3.03
N ILE A 106 21.64 2.29 2.36
CA ILE A 106 21.74 1.97 0.93
C ILE A 106 21.26 0.51 0.66
N PRO A 107 21.77 -0.53 1.33
CA PRO A 107 21.25 -1.89 1.14
C PRO A 107 19.77 -2.04 1.51
N MET A 108 19.32 -1.42 2.62
CA MET A 108 17.93 -1.58 3.08
C MET A 108 16.90 -0.84 2.23
N LEU A 109 17.18 0.41 1.85
CA LEU A 109 16.23 1.31 1.18
C LEU A 109 16.34 1.19 -0.35
N MET A 110 17.48 0.79 -0.91
CA MET A 110 17.64 0.64 -2.37
C MET A 110 17.64 -0.83 -2.82
N VAL A 111 18.56 -1.63 -2.28
CA VAL A 111 18.83 -2.98 -2.82
C VAL A 111 17.67 -3.92 -2.57
N VAL A 112 17.14 -3.97 -1.34
CA VAL A 112 16.09 -4.92 -0.96
C VAL A 112 14.76 -4.65 -1.69
N PRO A 113 14.21 -3.43 -1.72
CA PRO A 113 13.00 -3.14 -2.48
C PRO A 113 13.15 -3.44 -3.97
N LEU A 114 14.30 -3.09 -4.57
CA LEU A 114 14.58 -3.37 -5.97
C LEU A 114 14.66 -4.88 -6.27
N ALA A 115 15.26 -5.66 -5.35
CA ALA A 115 15.30 -7.12 -5.45
C ALA A 115 13.89 -7.73 -5.39
N ALA A 116 13.05 -7.23 -4.48
CA ALA A 116 11.67 -7.68 -4.33
C ALA A 116 10.83 -7.38 -5.57
N TYR A 117 10.96 -6.18 -6.15
CA TYR A 117 10.31 -5.81 -7.41
C TYR A 117 10.71 -6.75 -8.55
N ARG A 118 12.02 -6.94 -8.79
CA ARG A 118 12.52 -7.79 -9.87
C ARG A 118 12.15 -9.26 -9.70
N SER A 119 12.13 -9.76 -8.46
CA SER A 119 11.70 -11.13 -8.15
C SER A 119 10.23 -11.35 -8.52
N LEU A 120 9.35 -10.40 -8.19
CA LEU A 120 7.94 -10.52 -8.54
C LEU A 120 7.70 -10.27 -10.03
N GLU A 121 8.27 -9.21 -10.61
CA GLU A 121 8.19 -8.88 -12.04
C GLU A 121 8.60 -10.07 -12.93
N GLY A 122 9.74 -10.72 -12.62
CA GLY A 122 10.22 -11.87 -13.37
C GLY A 122 9.24 -13.06 -13.34
N GLU A 123 8.58 -13.32 -12.22
CA GLU A 123 7.58 -14.40 -12.13
C GLU A 123 6.33 -14.12 -12.96
N ILE A 124 5.93 -12.84 -13.08
CA ILE A 124 4.81 -12.42 -13.93
C ILE A 124 5.18 -12.63 -15.40
N ASP A 125 6.40 -12.23 -15.76
CA ASP A 125 6.89 -12.28 -17.13
C ASP A 125 7.09 -13.70 -17.64
N ASP A 126 7.57 -14.60 -16.78
CA ASP A 126 7.78 -16.01 -17.11
C ASP A 126 6.46 -16.80 -17.20
N GLY A 127 5.31 -16.17 -16.96
CA GLY A 127 3.98 -16.81 -16.94
C GLY A 127 3.79 -17.82 -15.80
N THR A 128 4.79 -17.94 -14.92
CA THR A 128 4.80 -18.89 -13.79
C THR A 128 3.72 -18.57 -12.75
N LEU A 129 3.30 -17.31 -12.64
CA LEU A 129 2.21 -16.91 -11.76
C LEU A 129 0.86 -17.49 -12.16
N GLU A 130 0.56 -17.62 -13.45
CA GLU A 130 -0.70 -18.23 -13.88
C GLU A 130 -0.71 -19.73 -13.58
N LEU A 131 0.45 -20.39 -13.71
CA LEU A 131 0.62 -21.80 -13.34
C LEU A 131 0.51 -22.01 -11.82
N LEU A 132 1.07 -21.11 -11.01
CA LEU A 132 1.00 -21.13 -9.55
C LEU A 132 -0.38 -20.71 -9.02
N ALA A 133 -1.09 -19.80 -9.68
CA ALA A 133 -2.44 -19.37 -9.31
C ALA A 133 -3.50 -20.46 -9.56
N ILE A 134 -3.19 -21.48 -10.38
CA ILE A 134 -4.01 -22.69 -10.54
C ILE A 134 -3.77 -23.69 -9.39
N THR A 135 -2.66 -23.55 -8.63
CA THR A 135 -2.37 -24.40 -7.46
C THR A 135 -3.13 -23.93 -6.21
N ALA A 136 -3.12 -24.73 -5.14
CA ALA A 136 -3.84 -24.45 -3.88
C ALA A 136 -3.27 -23.27 -3.05
N LEU A 137 -2.37 -22.44 -3.60
CA LEU A 137 -1.73 -21.34 -2.89
C LEU A 137 -2.52 -20.03 -3.09
N SER A 138 -2.86 -19.37 -1.98
CA SER A 138 -3.56 -18.08 -2.03
C SER A 138 -2.62 -16.95 -2.48
N PRO A 139 -3.10 -15.93 -3.21
CA PRO A 139 -2.31 -14.76 -3.60
C PRO A 139 -1.63 -14.06 -2.41
N TRP A 140 -2.29 -14.04 -1.25
CA TRP A 140 -1.73 -13.50 -0.01
C TRP A 140 -0.51 -14.28 0.49
N GLN A 141 -0.50 -15.61 0.38
CA GLN A 141 0.67 -16.42 0.73
C GLN A 141 1.86 -16.09 -0.18
N ILE A 142 1.63 -15.81 -1.46
CA ILE A 142 2.70 -15.44 -2.39
C ILE A 142 3.35 -14.12 -1.96
N VAL A 143 2.55 -13.06 -1.82
CA VAL A 143 3.07 -11.73 -1.51
C VAL A 143 3.71 -11.68 -0.12
N LEU A 144 3.09 -12.28 0.90
CA LEU A 144 3.66 -12.34 2.25
C LEU A 144 4.94 -13.17 2.32
N GLY A 145 5.05 -14.24 1.52
CA GLY A 145 6.28 -15.04 1.40
C GLY A 145 7.45 -14.20 0.89
N LYS A 146 7.22 -13.39 -0.16
CA LYS A 146 8.25 -12.49 -0.71
C LYS A 146 8.61 -11.35 0.25
N LEU A 147 7.61 -10.72 0.89
CA LEU A 147 7.86 -9.68 1.90
C LEU A 147 8.67 -10.21 3.08
N ALA A 148 8.32 -11.40 3.59
CA ALA A 148 9.04 -12.02 4.70
C ALA A 148 10.48 -12.40 4.31
N SER A 149 10.71 -12.83 3.07
CA SER A 149 12.07 -13.11 2.57
C SER A 149 12.91 -11.83 2.51
N ALA A 150 12.34 -10.74 1.98
CA ALA A 150 12.98 -9.42 1.96
C ALA A 150 13.27 -8.89 3.37
N THR A 151 12.34 -9.07 4.31
CA THR A 151 12.50 -8.68 5.72
C THR A 151 13.64 -9.45 6.39
N LEU A 152 13.77 -10.75 6.11
CA LEU A 152 14.89 -11.57 6.58
C LEU A 152 16.24 -11.04 6.06
N GLN A 153 16.30 -10.65 4.78
CA GLN A 153 17.49 -10.05 4.20
C GLN A 153 17.87 -8.73 4.90
N MET A 154 16.90 -7.87 5.22
CA MET A 154 17.14 -6.65 6.00
C MET A 154 17.67 -6.96 7.40
N MET A 155 17.09 -7.96 8.08
CA MET A 155 17.55 -8.38 9.41
C MET A 155 19.00 -8.85 9.40
N LEU A 156 19.44 -9.56 8.35
CA LEU A 156 20.84 -9.98 8.22
C LEU A 156 21.80 -8.80 8.07
N TYR A 157 21.44 -7.78 7.27
CA TYR A 157 22.22 -6.56 7.17
C TYR A 157 22.30 -5.81 8.50
N PHE A 158 21.19 -5.72 9.23
CA PHE A 158 21.14 -5.12 10.55
C PHE A 158 22.04 -5.83 11.56
N VAL A 159 21.90 -7.16 11.69
CA VAL A 159 22.70 -7.97 12.62
C VAL A 159 24.19 -7.87 12.31
N ALA A 160 24.57 -7.82 11.03
CA ALA A 160 25.96 -7.65 10.63
C ALA A 160 26.54 -6.28 11.04
N LEU A 161 25.75 -5.21 10.98
CA LEU A 161 26.19 -3.86 11.36
C LEU A 161 26.04 -3.55 12.85
N PHE A 162 25.25 -4.34 13.59
CA PHE A 162 24.94 -4.11 15.00
C PHE A 162 26.19 -3.85 15.88
N PRO A 163 27.30 -4.62 15.78
CA PRO A 163 28.50 -4.35 16.56
C PRO A 163 29.13 -2.98 16.28
N CYS A 164 29.05 -2.50 15.03
CA CYS A 164 29.59 -1.21 14.64
C CYS A 164 28.77 -0.04 15.21
N VAL A 165 27.43 -0.18 15.21
CA VAL A 165 26.53 0.80 15.84
C VAL A 165 26.74 0.83 17.35
N ALA A 166 26.90 -0.34 17.99
CA ALA A 166 27.23 -0.44 19.40
C ALA A 166 28.59 0.20 19.74
N TYR A 167 29.59 0.03 18.88
CA TYR A 167 30.87 0.72 19.01
C TYR A 167 30.70 2.25 18.98
N ALA A 168 29.95 2.77 18.00
CA ALA A 168 29.70 4.20 17.88
C ALA A 168 29.03 4.80 19.11
N TYR A 169 28.08 4.06 19.72
CA TYR A 169 27.39 4.48 20.94
C TYR A 169 28.34 4.69 22.13
N ASN A 170 29.41 3.90 22.23
CA ASN A 170 30.40 4.03 23.31
C ASN A 170 31.25 5.31 23.22
N LEU A 171 31.29 5.97 22.06
CA LEU A 171 32.13 7.17 21.82
C LEU A 171 31.52 8.48 22.32
N ARG A 172 30.40 8.40 23.05
CA ARG A 172 29.65 9.53 23.66
C ARG A 172 29.12 10.54 22.63
N GLY A 173 28.05 11.23 22.99
CA GLY A 173 27.48 12.31 22.18
C GLY A 173 26.23 11.95 21.37
N VAL A 174 25.66 10.76 21.56
CA VAL A 174 24.31 10.41 21.07
C VAL A 174 23.57 9.60 22.12
N ASP A 175 22.29 9.93 22.33
CA ASP A 175 21.42 9.24 23.27
C ASP A 175 20.89 7.91 22.71
N LEU A 176 20.61 6.96 23.60
CA LEU A 176 20.04 5.65 23.24
C LEU A 176 18.69 5.75 22.50
N PRO A 177 17.75 6.65 22.87
CA PRO A 177 16.51 6.82 22.10
C PRO A 177 16.76 7.25 20.66
N THR A 178 17.76 8.10 20.40
CA THR A 178 18.10 8.57 19.06
C THR A 178 18.65 7.45 18.18
N THR A 179 19.53 6.60 18.72
CA THR A 179 20.05 5.44 17.98
C THR A 179 18.95 4.42 17.70
N LEU A 180 18.03 4.18 18.66
CA LEU A 180 16.91 3.26 18.48
C LEU A 180 15.89 3.80 17.46
N LEU A 181 15.58 5.10 17.51
CA LEU A 181 14.69 5.75 16.54
C LEU A 181 15.28 5.74 15.12
N MET A 182 16.58 5.96 14.97
CA MET A 182 17.27 5.81 13.68
C MET A 182 17.03 4.41 13.09
N ILE A 183 17.28 3.36 13.89
CA ILE A 183 17.09 1.97 13.44
C ILE A 183 15.61 1.71 13.14
N GLY A 184 14.70 2.16 13.99
CA GLY A 184 13.26 1.99 13.82
C GLY A 184 12.73 2.66 12.55
N ILE A 185 13.13 3.90 12.29
CA ILE A 185 12.75 4.65 11.07
C ILE A 185 13.30 3.95 9.83
N LEU A 186 14.57 3.53 9.85
CA LEU A 186 15.16 2.79 8.74
C LEU A 186 14.40 1.50 8.43
N LEU A 187 14.13 0.68 9.46
CA LEU A 187 13.43 -0.59 9.29
C LEU A 187 12.00 -0.37 8.77
N LEU A 188 11.25 0.54 9.39
CA LEU A 188 9.87 0.84 9.00
C LEU A 188 9.79 1.35 7.55
N THR A 189 10.69 2.28 7.19
CA THR A 189 10.76 2.82 5.83
C THR A 189 11.14 1.74 4.82
N ALA A 190 12.15 0.91 5.12
CA ALA A 190 12.57 -0.17 4.23
C ALA A 190 11.44 -1.17 3.96
N LEU A 191 10.66 -1.51 4.98
CA LEU A 191 9.47 -2.36 4.86
C LEU A 191 8.41 -1.73 3.96
N VAL A 192 8.06 -0.46 4.20
CA VAL A 192 7.07 0.25 3.39
C VAL A 192 7.53 0.38 1.93
N LEU A 193 8.80 0.71 1.68
CA LEU A 193 9.36 0.80 0.33
C LEU A 193 9.35 -0.56 -0.38
N THR A 194 9.64 -1.65 0.34
CA THR A 194 9.55 -3.01 -0.21
C THR A 194 8.13 -3.37 -0.60
N ILE A 195 7.14 -2.95 0.19
CA ILE A 195 5.72 -3.17 -0.12
C ILE A 195 5.28 -2.34 -1.32
N ILE A 196 5.74 -1.08 -1.42
CA ILE A 196 5.52 -0.23 -2.61
C ILE A 196 6.14 -0.90 -3.85
N ALA A 197 7.35 -1.46 -3.71
CA ALA A 197 8.03 -2.18 -4.78
C ALA A 197 7.24 -3.43 -5.22
N LEU A 198 6.75 -4.24 -4.28
CA LEU A 198 5.88 -5.39 -4.58
C LEU A 198 4.56 -4.97 -5.22
N PHE A 199 3.98 -3.83 -4.83
CA PHE A 199 2.77 -3.29 -5.43
C PHE A 199 2.97 -2.79 -6.87
N LEU A 200 4.12 -2.18 -7.17
CA LEU A 200 4.44 -1.68 -8.51
C LEU A 200 4.76 -2.80 -9.51
N ALA A 201 5.22 -3.97 -9.05
CA ALA A 201 5.62 -5.06 -9.93
C ALA A 201 4.46 -5.60 -10.81
N PRO A 202 3.24 -5.90 -10.30
CA PRO A 202 2.13 -6.36 -11.15
C PRO A 202 1.55 -5.32 -12.11
N LEU A 203 1.86 -4.03 -11.89
CA LEU A 203 1.47 -2.95 -12.80
C LEU A 203 2.36 -2.88 -14.06
N SER A 204 3.51 -3.56 -14.06
CA SER A 204 4.53 -3.53 -15.11
C SER A 204 4.17 -4.37 -16.35
N ARG A 205 3.03 -4.09 -17.00
CA ARG A 205 2.60 -4.86 -18.18
C ARG A 205 3.22 -4.32 -19.48
N GLY A 206 3.93 -5.19 -20.20
CA GLY A 206 4.57 -4.89 -21.48
C GLY A 206 5.87 -4.08 -21.34
N ARG A 207 6.65 -3.98 -22.43
CA ARG A 207 8.02 -3.43 -22.39
C ARG A 207 8.09 -2.00 -21.84
N THR A 208 7.20 -1.11 -22.29
CA THR A 208 7.17 0.29 -21.85
C THR A 208 6.68 0.42 -20.40
N GLY A 209 5.69 -0.38 -20.00
CA GLY A 209 5.16 -0.38 -18.63
C GLY A 209 6.23 -0.78 -17.61
N ARG A 210 7.08 -1.74 -17.94
CA ARG A 210 8.24 -2.15 -17.12
C ARG A 210 9.23 -1.03 -16.91
N ILE A 211 9.66 -0.38 -17.99
CA ILE A 211 10.61 0.75 -17.91
C ILE A 211 10.03 1.88 -17.04
N VAL A 212 8.75 2.23 -17.25
CA VAL A 212 8.10 3.32 -16.51
C VAL A 212 7.95 2.98 -15.02
N THR A 213 7.48 1.78 -14.68
CA THR A 213 7.30 1.37 -13.27
C THR A 213 8.63 1.18 -12.55
N LEU A 214 9.67 0.69 -13.22
CA LEU A 214 11.02 0.61 -12.68
C LEU A 214 11.63 2.01 -12.42
N LEU A 215 11.51 2.94 -13.38
CA LEU A 215 11.97 4.31 -13.19
C LEU A 215 11.21 5.02 -12.07
N LEU A 216 9.89 4.81 -12.00
CA LEU A 216 9.06 5.32 -10.90
C LEU A 216 9.50 4.75 -9.55
N LEU A 217 9.78 3.45 -9.47
CA LEU A 217 10.30 2.82 -8.26
C LEU A 217 11.63 3.48 -7.86
N ILE A 218 12.60 3.55 -8.78
CA ILE A 218 13.91 4.16 -8.50
C ILE A 218 13.76 5.60 -8.00
N LEU A 219 12.89 6.40 -8.62
CA LEU A 219 12.60 7.76 -8.18
C LEU A 219 12.07 7.79 -6.73
N ILE A 220 11.12 6.91 -6.40
CA ILE A 220 10.56 6.80 -5.05
C ILE A 220 11.66 6.42 -4.05
N LEU A 221 12.51 5.43 -4.38
CA LEU A 221 13.60 4.99 -3.49
C LEU A 221 14.63 6.12 -3.25
N VAL A 222 15.01 6.86 -4.29
CA VAL A 222 15.95 8.00 -4.17
C VAL A 222 15.36 9.12 -3.32
N LEU A 223 14.09 9.49 -3.56
CA LEU A 223 13.43 10.53 -2.77
C LEU A 223 13.24 10.12 -1.31
N ALA A 224 12.94 8.84 -1.06
CA ALA A 224 12.83 8.31 0.30
C ALA A 224 14.18 8.28 1.02
N GLU A 225 15.25 7.85 0.35
CA GLU A 225 16.62 7.91 0.89
C GLU A 225 17.02 9.34 1.24
N TYR A 226 16.77 10.30 0.35
CA TYR A 226 17.07 11.71 0.60
C TYR A 226 16.26 12.27 1.78
N GLY A 227 14.94 12.04 1.80
CA GLY A 227 14.05 12.55 2.84
C GLY A 227 14.33 11.93 4.22
N VAL A 228 14.47 10.61 4.29
CA VAL A 228 14.78 9.90 5.55
C VAL A 228 16.21 10.19 5.99
N GLY A 229 17.16 10.28 5.06
CA GLY A 229 18.54 10.66 5.35
C GLY A 229 18.64 12.05 5.96
N ALA A 230 17.95 13.04 5.37
CA ALA A 230 17.90 14.39 5.93
C ALA A 230 17.29 14.41 7.34
N LEU A 231 16.21 13.66 7.56
CA LEU A 231 15.56 13.54 8.87
C LEU A 231 16.48 12.91 9.92
N VAL A 232 17.07 11.76 9.61
CA VAL A 232 17.92 11.01 10.54
C VAL A 232 19.21 11.77 10.84
N ILE A 233 19.86 12.34 9.83
CA ILE A 233 21.07 13.14 10.02
C ILE A 233 20.76 14.39 10.85
N GLY A 234 19.64 15.07 10.57
CA GLY A 234 19.18 16.20 11.38
C GLY A 234 18.98 15.81 12.84
N MET A 235 18.35 14.66 13.10
CA MET A 235 18.16 14.14 14.45
C MET A 235 19.48 13.79 15.16
N ILE A 236 20.45 13.21 14.44
CA ILE A 236 21.78 12.88 15.00
C ILE A 236 22.60 14.14 15.32
N VAL A 237 22.53 15.17 14.47
CA VAL A 237 23.35 16.39 14.59
C VAL A 237 22.77 17.37 15.59
N TYR A 238 21.45 17.62 15.53
CA TYR A 238 20.80 18.65 16.33
C TYR A 238 20.09 18.08 17.57
N GLY A 239 19.96 16.76 17.66
CA GLY A 239 19.13 16.10 18.68
C GLY A 239 17.63 16.28 18.42
N SER A 240 16.80 15.57 19.17
CA SER A 240 15.35 15.78 19.16
C SER A 240 14.99 16.88 20.15
N THR A 241 14.58 18.06 19.66
CA THR A 241 14.05 19.14 20.50
C THR A 241 12.56 18.98 20.82
N MET A 242 11.93 17.91 20.32
CA MET A 242 10.50 17.67 20.44
C MET A 242 10.12 17.21 21.85
N PRO A 243 9.01 17.69 22.42
CA PRO A 243 8.44 17.15 23.65
C PRO A 243 8.16 15.64 23.51
N THR A 244 8.27 14.90 24.63
CA THR A 244 8.06 13.45 24.65
C THR A 244 6.68 13.03 24.13
N SER A 245 5.64 13.83 24.37
CA SER A 245 4.27 13.58 23.87
C SER A 245 4.21 13.67 22.34
N GLU A 246 4.84 14.68 21.75
CA GLU A 246 4.87 14.89 20.30
C GLU A 246 5.71 13.81 19.61
N LEU A 247 6.84 13.41 20.22
CA LEU A 247 7.66 12.29 19.74
C LEU A 247 6.86 10.97 19.77
N PHE A 248 6.15 10.69 20.86
CA PHE A 248 5.33 9.48 20.95
C PHE A 248 4.17 9.51 19.94
N PHE A 249 3.54 10.66 19.74
CA PHE A 249 2.54 10.86 18.70
C PHE A 249 3.10 10.58 17.29
N LEU A 250 4.27 11.13 16.98
CA LEU A 250 4.93 10.95 15.68
C LEU A 250 5.26 9.47 15.43
N VAL A 251 5.84 8.77 16.41
CA VAL A 251 6.18 7.35 16.30
C VAL A 251 4.92 6.50 16.14
N ALA A 252 3.91 6.71 16.98
CA ALA A 252 2.65 5.97 16.90
C ALA A 252 1.96 6.19 15.54
N THR A 253 1.90 7.44 15.07
CA THR A 253 1.33 7.80 13.77
C THR A 253 2.10 7.16 12.62
N ALA A 254 3.43 7.23 12.63
CA ALA A 254 4.27 6.62 11.60
C ALA A 254 4.04 5.11 11.51
N VAL A 255 3.97 4.42 12.66
CA VAL A 255 3.70 2.97 12.72
C VAL A 255 2.29 2.64 12.23
N LEU A 256 1.25 3.34 12.71
CA LEU A 256 -0.14 3.10 12.34
C LEU A 256 -0.39 3.35 10.84
N VAL A 257 0.12 4.46 10.30
CA VAL A 257 0.03 4.77 8.86
C VAL A 257 0.79 3.73 8.06
N SER A 258 2.00 3.35 8.47
CA SER A 258 2.79 2.36 7.75
C SER A 258 2.10 1.00 7.73
N LEU A 259 1.56 0.53 8.85
CA LEU A 259 0.85 -0.77 8.92
C LEU A 259 -0.44 -0.77 8.10
N SER A 260 -1.25 0.28 8.21
CA SER A 260 -2.52 0.38 7.47
C SER A 260 -2.30 0.57 5.96
N LEU A 261 -1.32 1.38 5.55
CA LEU A 261 -0.91 1.54 4.15
C LEU A 261 -0.33 0.23 3.61
N SER A 262 0.51 -0.45 4.40
CA SER A 262 1.06 -1.77 4.05
C SER A 262 -0.04 -2.78 3.77
N HIS A 263 -1.04 -2.87 4.65
CA HIS A 263 -2.19 -3.74 4.45
C HIS A 263 -2.95 -3.40 3.17
N LEU A 264 -3.19 -2.11 2.88
CA LEU A 264 -3.86 -1.66 1.67
C LEU A 264 -3.08 -2.04 0.40
N LEU A 265 -1.78 -1.75 0.35
CA LEU A 265 -0.92 -2.04 -0.81
C LEU A 265 -0.75 -3.54 -1.04
N LEU A 266 -0.59 -4.34 0.03
CA LEU A 266 -0.54 -5.80 -0.07
C LEU A 266 -1.88 -6.37 -0.54
N SER A 267 -3.01 -5.84 -0.06
CA SER A 267 -4.34 -6.21 -0.54
C SER A 267 -4.49 -5.90 -2.03
N ALA A 268 -3.98 -4.75 -2.47
CA ALA A 268 -4.01 -4.34 -3.88
C ALA A 268 -3.08 -5.18 -4.76
N THR A 269 -1.94 -5.61 -4.23
CA THR A 269 -1.03 -6.55 -4.90
C THR A 269 -1.70 -7.91 -5.05
N ALA A 270 -2.27 -8.46 -3.97
CA ALA A 270 -2.99 -9.73 -3.99
C ALA A 270 -4.19 -9.69 -4.95
N ALA A 271 -4.93 -8.58 -4.98
CA ALA A 271 -6.06 -8.38 -5.89
C ALA A 271 -5.66 -8.36 -7.37
N GLN A 272 -4.44 -7.91 -7.70
CA GLN A 272 -3.90 -7.93 -9.07
C GLN A 272 -3.43 -9.32 -9.50
N LEU A 273 -3.01 -10.15 -8.55
CA LEU A 273 -2.62 -11.54 -8.75
C LEU A 273 -3.83 -12.49 -8.78
N THR A 274 -4.97 -12.05 -8.26
CA THR A 274 -6.21 -12.84 -8.21
C THR A 274 -6.83 -12.91 -9.62
N PRO A 275 -7.26 -14.11 -10.10
CA PRO A 275 -7.91 -14.26 -11.40
C PRO A 275 -9.18 -13.38 -11.54
N GLU A 276 -9.48 -12.92 -12.76
CA GLU A 276 -10.67 -12.07 -13.02
C GLU A 276 -12.01 -12.74 -12.69
N SER A 277 -12.02 -14.06 -12.53
CA SER A 277 -13.21 -14.83 -12.16
C SER A 277 -13.59 -14.73 -10.68
N GLU A 278 -12.66 -14.32 -9.82
CA GLU A 278 -12.82 -14.17 -8.38
C GLU A 278 -13.06 -12.72 -7.94
N ASN A 279 -13.60 -12.56 -6.74
CA ASN A 279 -13.94 -11.24 -6.20
C ASN A 279 -12.68 -10.51 -5.67
N ARG A 280 -12.11 -9.65 -6.51
CA ARG A 280 -10.97 -8.79 -6.14
C ARG A 280 -11.35 -7.53 -5.34
N SER A 281 -12.59 -7.07 -5.46
CA SER A 281 -12.98 -5.71 -5.08
C SER A 281 -13.42 -5.58 -3.63
N THR A 282 -14.00 -6.62 -3.04
CA THR A 282 -14.45 -6.58 -1.64
C THR A 282 -13.29 -6.39 -0.67
N THR A 283 -12.22 -7.18 -0.79
CA THR A 283 -11.04 -7.06 0.10
C THR A 283 -10.40 -5.68 -0.03
N LEU A 284 -10.26 -5.17 -1.25
CA LEU A 284 -9.75 -3.82 -1.51
C LEU A 284 -10.58 -2.73 -0.83
N ARG A 285 -11.92 -2.79 -0.97
CA ARG A 285 -12.84 -1.81 -0.38
C ARG A 285 -12.76 -1.80 1.14
N ILE A 286 -12.67 -2.98 1.77
CA ILE A 286 -12.49 -3.10 3.23
C ILE A 286 -11.13 -2.53 3.65
N SER A 287 -10.06 -2.84 2.92
CA SER A 287 -8.72 -2.31 3.22
C SER A 287 -8.65 -0.78 3.11
N MET A 288 -9.36 -0.18 2.15
CA MET A 288 -9.47 1.28 2.04
C MET A 288 -10.23 1.89 3.23
N MET A 289 -11.33 1.27 3.65
CA MET A 289 -12.07 1.70 4.85
C MET A 289 -11.19 1.64 6.09
N PHE A 290 -10.44 0.55 6.28
CA PHE A 290 -9.52 0.38 7.40
C PHE A 290 -8.43 1.47 7.41
N PHE A 291 -7.85 1.79 6.26
CA PHE A 291 -6.88 2.88 6.15
C PHE A 291 -7.51 4.25 6.49
N SER A 292 -8.69 4.55 5.95
CA SER A 292 -9.40 5.80 6.28
C SER A 292 -9.79 5.89 7.76
N ALA A 293 -10.20 4.78 8.38
CA ALA A 293 -10.49 4.73 9.81
C ALA A 293 -9.23 4.98 10.66
N THR A 294 -8.07 4.48 10.22
CA THR A 294 -6.78 4.76 10.87
C THR A 294 -6.44 6.25 10.80
N LEU A 295 -6.63 6.88 9.64
CA LEU A 295 -6.45 8.34 9.48
C LEU A 295 -7.41 9.14 10.37
N ALA A 296 -8.68 8.73 10.47
CA ALA A 296 -9.64 9.35 11.38
C ALA A 296 -9.20 9.22 12.85
N GLY A 297 -8.70 8.05 13.25
CA GLY A 297 -8.15 7.81 14.59
C GLY A 297 -6.94 8.70 14.90
N ILE A 298 -6.03 8.88 13.93
CA ILE A 298 -4.86 9.77 14.06
C ILE A 298 -5.30 11.23 14.24
N ILE A 299 -6.31 11.68 13.50
CA ILE A 299 -6.88 13.03 13.65
C ILE A 299 -7.39 13.23 15.07
N VAL A 300 -8.18 12.29 15.60
CA VAL A 300 -8.70 12.38 16.98
C VAL A 300 -7.55 12.39 17.99
N TYR A 301 -6.57 11.49 17.82
CA TYR A 301 -5.42 11.42 18.71
C TYR A 301 -4.56 12.70 18.68
N SER A 302 -4.43 13.33 17.51
CA SER A 302 -3.66 14.58 17.35
C SER A 302 -4.25 15.74 18.15
N ALA A 303 -5.57 15.78 18.31
CA ALA A 303 -6.24 16.83 19.10
C ALA A 303 -5.92 16.76 20.60
N GLU A 304 -5.54 15.58 21.10
CA GLU A 304 -5.15 15.36 22.50
C GLU A 304 -3.63 15.45 22.72
N ALA A 305 -2.84 15.00 21.73
CA ALA A 305 -1.41 14.83 21.89
C ALA A 305 -0.56 16.03 21.44
N LEU A 306 -1.09 16.85 20.51
CA LEU A 306 -0.35 17.98 19.92
C LEU A 306 -0.93 19.32 20.33
N ASN A 307 -0.10 20.35 20.20
CA ASN A 307 -0.59 21.73 20.18
C ASN A 307 -1.55 21.95 19.01
N ARG A 308 -2.42 22.97 19.13
CA ARG A 308 -3.45 23.29 18.15
C ARG A 308 -2.92 23.38 16.71
N SER A 309 -1.80 24.05 16.50
CA SER A 309 -1.19 24.18 15.16
C SER A 309 -0.82 22.82 14.58
N GLY A 310 -0.22 21.94 15.38
CA GLY A 310 0.12 20.58 14.97
C GLY A 310 -1.12 19.73 14.67
N ALA A 311 -2.18 19.84 15.48
CA ALA A 311 -3.44 19.16 15.22
C ALA A 311 -4.13 19.64 13.93
N GLU A 312 -4.09 20.95 13.64
CA GLU A 312 -4.60 21.52 12.39
C GLU A 312 -3.80 21.04 11.17
N GLU A 313 -2.47 20.93 11.28
CA GLU A 313 -1.60 20.36 10.24
C GLU A 313 -1.88 18.87 9.99
N VAL A 314 -2.02 18.07 11.05
CA VAL A 314 -2.38 16.64 10.94
C VAL A 314 -3.75 16.48 10.30
N LEU A 315 -4.73 17.28 10.72
CA LEU A 315 -6.08 17.28 10.13
C LEU A 315 -6.02 17.57 8.63
N ALA A 316 -5.27 18.59 8.22
CA ALA A 316 -5.12 18.95 6.81
C ALA A 316 -4.45 17.82 6.01
N CYS A 317 -3.30 17.31 6.47
CA CYS A 317 -2.55 16.24 5.80
C CYS A 317 -3.37 14.95 5.67
N ALA A 318 -4.00 14.49 6.76
CA ALA A 318 -4.83 13.29 6.76
C ALA A 318 -6.07 13.46 5.88
N SER A 319 -6.68 14.65 5.87
CA SER A 319 -7.84 14.96 5.00
C SER A 319 -7.48 14.95 3.52
N ILE A 320 -6.32 15.52 3.15
CA ILE A 320 -5.82 15.49 1.77
C ILE A 320 -5.54 14.04 1.35
N ALA A 321 -4.89 13.25 2.20
CA ALA A 321 -4.58 11.85 1.93
C ALA A 321 -5.86 11.01 1.73
N ALA A 322 -6.84 11.14 2.63
CA ALA A 322 -8.12 10.42 2.51
C ALA A 322 -8.92 10.85 1.28
N PHE A 323 -8.99 12.15 1.00
CA PHE A 323 -9.67 12.68 -0.18
C PHE A 323 -9.02 12.21 -1.48
N GLY A 324 -7.69 12.27 -1.57
CA GLY A 324 -6.92 11.76 -2.70
C GLY A 324 -7.13 10.27 -2.93
N LEU A 325 -7.10 9.47 -1.85
CA LEU A 325 -7.40 8.03 -1.91
C LEU A 325 -8.79 7.76 -2.50
N TRP A 326 -9.83 8.39 -1.94
CA TRP A 326 -11.21 8.11 -2.34
C TRP A 326 -11.54 8.59 -3.75
N ILE A 327 -10.94 9.69 -4.20
CA ILE A 327 -11.11 10.16 -5.58
C ILE A 327 -10.35 9.29 -6.57
N ALA A 328 -9.08 8.99 -6.31
CA ALA A 328 -8.27 8.16 -7.20
C ALA A 328 -8.85 6.75 -7.31
N ALA A 329 -9.07 6.08 -6.18
CA ALA A 329 -9.66 4.76 -6.16
C ALA A 329 -11.13 4.76 -6.59
N GLY A 330 -11.90 5.82 -6.28
CA GLY A 330 -13.26 6.01 -6.76
C GLY A 330 -13.36 6.06 -8.27
N SER A 331 -12.43 6.77 -8.93
CA SER A 331 -12.37 6.85 -10.39
C SER A 331 -12.02 5.51 -11.04
N MET A 332 -11.12 4.75 -10.42
CA MET A 332 -10.78 3.39 -10.82
C MET A 332 -11.98 2.44 -10.64
N MET A 333 -12.66 2.49 -9.49
CA MET A 333 -13.87 1.71 -9.25
C MET A 333 -14.99 2.07 -10.22
N ALA A 334 -15.14 3.34 -10.59
CA ALA A 334 -16.09 3.77 -11.63
C ALA A 334 -15.77 3.20 -13.01
N ALA A 335 -14.51 2.86 -13.27
CA ALA A 335 -14.05 2.23 -14.50
C ALA A 335 -14.09 0.69 -14.47
N GLU A 336 -14.47 0.08 -13.35
CA GLU A 336 -14.56 -1.37 -13.20
C GLU A 336 -15.57 -2.00 -14.17
N SER A 337 -15.34 -3.25 -14.58
CA SER A 337 -16.29 -3.99 -15.43
C SER A 337 -17.60 -4.28 -14.72
N SER A 338 -18.71 -4.07 -15.43
CA SER A 338 -20.07 -4.39 -14.95
C SER A 338 -20.41 -5.89 -15.01
N VAL A 339 -19.55 -6.70 -15.62
CA VAL A 339 -19.78 -8.14 -15.78
C VAL A 339 -19.40 -8.88 -14.50
N MET A 340 -20.40 -9.27 -13.71
CA MET A 340 -20.23 -10.17 -12.57
C MET A 340 -20.25 -11.63 -13.02
N THR A 341 -19.23 -12.41 -12.66
CA THR A 341 -19.18 -13.85 -12.96
C THR A 341 -20.26 -14.62 -12.20
N PRO A 342 -20.72 -15.79 -12.71
CA PRO A 342 -21.70 -16.61 -12.01
C PRO A 342 -21.25 -17.03 -10.60
N ARG A 343 -19.95 -17.17 -10.37
CA ARG A 343 -19.36 -17.47 -9.05
C ARG A 343 -19.64 -16.33 -8.07
N ILE A 344 -19.30 -15.09 -8.44
CA ILE A 344 -19.54 -13.90 -7.60
C ILE A 344 -21.04 -13.70 -7.33
N ARG A 345 -21.90 -13.96 -8.32
CA ARG A 345 -23.36 -13.86 -8.15
C ARG A 345 -23.91 -14.84 -7.12
N ARG A 346 -23.26 -15.99 -6.90
CA ARG A 346 -23.67 -16.99 -5.90
C ARG A 346 -23.36 -16.56 -4.47
N GLU A 347 -22.32 -15.74 -4.29
CA GLU A 347 -21.85 -15.22 -3.00
C GLU A 347 -22.64 -14.00 -2.51
N LEU A 348 -23.57 -13.48 -3.34
CA LEU A 348 -24.38 -12.32 -2.98
C LEU A 348 -25.24 -12.57 -1.72
N PRO A 349 -25.36 -11.55 -0.83
CA PRO A 349 -26.16 -11.65 0.38
C PRO A 349 -27.65 -11.92 0.10
N GLN A 350 -28.25 -12.75 0.94
CA GLN A 350 -29.65 -13.18 0.79
C GLN A 350 -30.63 -12.28 1.55
N SER A 351 -30.27 -11.83 2.76
CA SER A 351 -31.17 -11.02 3.59
C SER A 351 -31.25 -9.58 3.07
N PHE A 352 -32.41 -8.94 3.29
CA PHE A 352 -32.65 -7.55 2.88
C PHE A 352 -31.60 -6.59 3.47
N PHE A 353 -31.34 -6.71 4.79
CA PHE A 353 -30.37 -5.86 5.47
C PHE A 353 -28.94 -6.06 4.97
N ALA A 354 -28.54 -7.32 4.73
CA ALA A 354 -27.23 -7.62 4.17
C ALA A 354 -27.09 -7.10 2.73
N ARG A 355 -28.16 -7.11 1.93
CA ARG A 355 -28.15 -6.46 0.61
C ARG A 355 -28.00 -4.94 0.72
N MET A 356 -28.70 -4.30 1.65
CA MET A 356 -28.60 -2.84 1.82
C MET A 356 -27.19 -2.38 2.19
N MET A 357 -26.45 -3.18 2.99
CA MET A 357 -25.12 -2.81 3.48
C MET A 357 -23.98 -3.37 2.62
N LEU A 358 -24.03 -4.65 2.25
CA LEU A 358 -22.89 -5.37 1.68
C LEU A 358 -22.88 -5.38 0.14
N THR A 359 -23.98 -5.04 -0.53
CA THR A 359 -24.01 -4.97 -2.01
C THR A 359 -23.01 -3.93 -2.53
N TRP A 360 -22.79 -2.85 -1.78
CA TRP A 360 -21.82 -1.81 -2.13
C TRP A 360 -20.36 -2.24 -1.96
N LEU A 361 -20.08 -3.43 -1.44
CA LEU A 361 -18.74 -4.02 -1.42
C LEU A 361 -18.48 -4.94 -2.62
N THR A 362 -19.51 -5.26 -3.40
CA THR A 362 -19.43 -6.17 -4.55
C THR A 362 -18.87 -5.46 -5.78
N PRO A 363 -18.13 -6.16 -6.66
CA PRO A 363 -17.49 -5.55 -7.82
C PRO A 363 -18.50 -4.91 -8.78
N GLY A 364 -18.15 -3.78 -9.37
CA GLY A 364 -18.96 -3.11 -10.38
C GLY A 364 -18.85 -1.58 -10.36
N PRO A 365 -19.10 -0.94 -11.52
CA PRO A 365 -18.91 0.50 -11.67
C PRO A 365 -19.93 1.32 -10.87
N ALA A 366 -21.21 0.91 -10.86
CA ALA A 366 -22.24 1.61 -10.10
C ALA A 366 -22.06 1.42 -8.58
N THR A 367 -21.76 0.20 -8.13
CA THR A 367 -21.50 -0.08 -6.71
C THR A 367 -20.26 0.65 -6.23
N GLY A 368 -19.22 0.75 -7.07
CA GLY A 368 -18.01 1.52 -6.82
C GLY A 368 -18.24 3.02 -6.64
N VAL A 369 -19.03 3.65 -7.52
CA VAL A 369 -19.36 5.08 -7.41
C VAL A 369 -20.18 5.36 -6.15
N VAL A 370 -21.16 4.52 -5.81
CA VAL A 370 -21.91 4.65 -4.55
C VAL A 370 -21.00 4.50 -3.35
N PHE A 371 -20.16 3.46 -3.34
CA PHE A 371 -19.24 3.19 -2.25
C PHE A 371 -18.27 4.35 -2.00
N ALA A 372 -17.65 4.89 -3.06
CA ALA A 372 -16.77 6.05 -2.95
C ALA A 372 -17.51 7.30 -2.47
N THR A 373 -18.72 7.55 -3.00
CA THR A 373 -19.55 8.71 -2.61
C THR A 373 -19.94 8.67 -1.14
N VAL A 374 -20.41 7.51 -0.65
CA VAL A 374 -20.80 7.35 0.75
C VAL A 374 -19.60 7.58 1.68
N ASN A 375 -18.43 7.01 1.37
CA ASN A 375 -17.24 7.20 2.19
C ASN A 375 -16.70 8.64 2.13
N LEU A 376 -16.77 9.33 0.99
CA LEU A 376 -16.43 10.76 0.88
C LEU A 376 -17.33 11.63 1.76
N VAL A 377 -18.64 11.37 1.74
CA VAL A 377 -19.62 12.10 2.57
C VAL A 377 -19.37 11.82 4.06
N VAL A 378 -19.19 10.55 4.44
CA VAL A 378 -18.86 10.17 5.83
C VAL A 378 -17.57 10.85 6.30
N TRP A 379 -16.54 10.87 5.45
CA TRP A 379 -15.27 11.53 5.76
C TRP A 379 -15.44 13.03 6.00
N VAL A 380 -16.16 13.73 5.13
CA VAL A 380 -16.38 15.17 5.31
C VAL A 380 -17.27 15.47 6.52
N CYS A 381 -18.30 14.67 6.77
CA CYS A 381 -19.08 14.80 8.01
C CYS A 381 -18.18 14.65 9.25
N PHE A 382 -17.27 13.67 9.25
CA PHE A 382 -16.29 13.49 10.32
C PHE A 382 -15.38 14.72 10.47
N VAL A 383 -14.79 15.21 9.38
CA VAL A 383 -13.90 16.40 9.40
C VAL A 383 -14.65 17.64 9.89
N VAL A 384 -15.88 17.87 9.45
CA VAL A 384 -16.72 19.00 9.90
C VAL A 384 -17.02 18.89 11.40
N LEU A 385 -17.28 17.69 11.91
CA LEU A 385 -17.50 17.45 13.34
C LEU A 385 -16.24 17.72 14.18
N VAL A 386 -15.06 17.29 13.70
CA VAL A 386 -13.77 17.58 14.35
C VAL A 386 -13.49 19.08 14.35
N LEU A 387 -13.68 19.74 13.21
CA LEU A 387 -13.53 21.20 13.10
C LEU A 387 -14.51 21.94 14.02
N ALA A 388 -15.75 21.48 14.13
CA ALA A 388 -16.73 22.07 15.04
C ALA A 388 -16.25 21.99 16.49
N ARG A 389 -15.70 20.83 16.89
CA ARG A 389 -15.10 20.63 18.22
C ARG A 389 -13.92 21.57 18.48
N LEU A 390 -13.01 21.73 17.50
CA LEU A 390 -11.87 22.64 17.60
C LEU A 390 -12.30 24.13 17.58
N SER A 391 -13.38 24.46 16.88
CA SER A 391 -13.91 25.83 16.77
C SER A 391 -14.62 26.31 18.04
N ASN A 392 -15.27 25.40 18.78
CA ASN A 392 -15.90 25.71 20.07
C ASN A 392 -14.90 26.19 21.15
N TRP A 393 -13.60 26.09 20.88
CA TRP A 393 -12.54 26.62 21.73
C TRP A 393 -12.23 28.11 21.46
N GLN A 394 -12.98 28.80 20.59
CA GLN A 394 -12.68 30.16 20.12
C GLN A 394 -13.73 31.22 20.46
N SER A 395 -13.31 32.48 20.30
CA SER A 395 -14.11 33.71 20.38
C SER A 395 -15.05 33.89 19.16
N PRO A 396 -16.03 34.82 19.20
CA PRO A 396 -17.10 34.94 18.21
C PRO A 396 -16.68 35.07 16.72
N GLY A 397 -15.44 35.52 16.43
CA GLY A 397 -14.92 35.62 15.04
C GLY A 397 -14.65 34.26 14.38
N ALA A 398 -14.40 33.22 15.16
CA ALA A 398 -14.11 31.88 14.66
C ALA A 398 -15.30 31.15 14.02
N VAL A 399 -16.53 31.57 14.37
CA VAL A 399 -17.75 30.97 13.82
C VAL A 399 -17.86 31.28 12.31
N ALA A 400 -17.45 32.48 11.89
CA ALA A 400 -17.46 32.88 10.48
C ALA A 400 -16.45 32.09 9.65
N ASP A 401 -15.25 31.86 10.19
CA ASP A 401 -14.20 31.06 9.55
C ASP A 401 -14.59 29.59 9.45
N PHE A 402 -15.18 29.03 10.51
CA PHE A 402 -15.72 27.67 10.51
C PHE A 402 -16.80 27.48 9.42
N GLN A 403 -17.74 28.42 9.30
CA GLN A 403 -18.76 28.35 8.25
C GLN A 403 -18.16 28.45 6.85
N GLY A 404 -17.07 29.19 6.66
CA GLY A 404 -16.31 29.21 5.40
C GLY A 404 -15.73 27.84 5.06
N ILE A 405 -14.99 27.24 5.99
CA ILE A 405 -14.33 25.95 5.81
C ILE A 405 -15.35 24.82 5.60
N ALA A 406 -16.45 24.80 6.37
CA ALA A 406 -17.51 23.81 6.21
C ALA A 406 -18.15 23.86 4.81
N ARG A 407 -18.43 25.08 4.30
CA ARG A 407 -18.95 25.27 2.92
C ARG A 407 -17.97 24.76 1.87
N GLN A 408 -16.67 25.02 2.04
CA GLN A 408 -15.63 24.52 1.13
C GLN A 408 -15.59 22.99 1.10
N LEU A 409 -15.64 22.33 2.25
CA LEU A 409 -15.59 20.87 2.33
C LEU A 409 -16.81 20.21 1.68
N VAL A 410 -18.01 20.76 1.90
CA VAL A 410 -19.24 20.25 1.28
C VAL A 410 -19.18 20.40 -0.24
N LEU A 411 -18.72 21.56 -0.75
CA LEU A 411 -18.58 21.76 -2.18
C LEU A 411 -17.50 20.88 -2.79
N LEU A 412 -16.37 20.70 -2.10
CA LEU A 412 -15.29 19.83 -2.53
C LEU A 412 -15.80 18.40 -2.77
N VAL A 413 -16.65 17.87 -1.88
CA VAL A 413 -17.30 16.57 -2.08
C VAL A 413 -18.31 16.60 -3.22
N ALA A 414 -19.13 17.65 -3.33
CA ALA A 414 -20.08 17.75 -4.44
C ALA A 414 -19.37 17.72 -5.81
N TYR A 415 -18.27 18.46 -5.97
CA TYR A 415 -17.46 18.41 -7.19
C TYR A 415 -16.77 17.07 -7.39
N ALA A 416 -16.26 16.45 -6.32
CA ALA A 416 -15.66 15.11 -6.39
C ALA A 416 -16.67 14.08 -6.91
N VAL A 417 -17.89 14.07 -6.35
CA VAL A 417 -18.97 13.18 -6.77
C VAL A 417 -19.41 13.48 -8.20
N GLY A 418 -19.53 14.76 -8.57
CA GLY A 418 -19.77 15.18 -9.95
C GLY A 418 -18.69 14.67 -10.91
N GLY A 419 -17.42 14.75 -10.50
CA GLY A 419 -16.28 14.20 -11.23
C GLY A 419 -16.36 12.70 -11.43
N LEU A 420 -16.69 11.94 -10.37
CA LEU A 420 -16.88 10.48 -10.44
C LEU A 420 -18.04 10.07 -11.37
N ILE A 421 -19.14 10.84 -11.37
CA ILE A 421 -20.25 10.66 -12.31
C ILE A 421 -19.77 10.92 -13.74
N GLY A 422 -19.00 12.00 -13.96
CA GLY A 422 -18.39 12.31 -15.25
C GLY A 422 -17.47 11.20 -15.76
N VAL A 423 -16.61 10.65 -14.89
CA VAL A 423 -15.76 9.49 -15.20
C VAL A 423 -16.60 8.31 -15.64
N ARG A 424 -17.67 7.98 -14.91
CA ARG A 424 -18.56 6.88 -15.26
C ARG A 424 -19.20 7.09 -16.64
N LEU A 425 -19.66 8.30 -16.95
CA LEU A 425 -20.25 8.61 -18.25
C LEU A 425 -19.23 8.43 -19.39
N ILE A 426 -18.00 8.94 -19.21
CA ILE A 426 -16.92 8.77 -20.19
C ILE A 426 -16.60 7.28 -20.40
N ILE A 427 -16.43 6.53 -19.31
CA ILE A 427 -16.11 5.09 -19.40
C ILE A 427 -17.27 4.33 -20.04
N PHE A 428 -18.53 4.70 -19.77
CA PHE A 428 -19.69 4.11 -20.43
C PHE A 428 -19.61 4.29 -21.95
N VAL A 429 -19.29 5.50 -22.44
CA VAL A 429 -19.11 5.76 -23.88
C VAL A 429 -17.93 5.00 -24.46
N VAL A 430 -16.78 5.00 -23.79
CA VAL A 430 -15.57 4.29 -24.25
C VAL A 430 -15.83 2.78 -24.33
N ARG A 431 -16.64 2.23 -23.43
CA ARG A 431 -16.97 0.81 -23.35
C ARG A 431 -17.92 0.33 -24.46
N ILE A 432 -18.54 1.23 -25.24
CA ILE A 432 -19.37 0.84 -26.38
C ILE A 432 -18.54 0.08 -27.42
N ASN A 433 -17.30 0.52 -27.66
CA ASN A 433 -16.43 -0.04 -28.71
C ASN A 433 -15.14 -0.67 -28.16
N ASN A 434 -14.83 -0.50 -26.86
CA ASN A 434 -13.58 -0.95 -26.27
C ASN A 434 -13.79 -1.66 -24.92
N HIS A 435 -12.76 -2.37 -24.44
CA HIS A 435 -12.71 -2.90 -23.08
C HIS A 435 -11.71 -2.08 -22.26
N PRO A 436 -12.12 -0.91 -21.72
CA PRO A 436 -11.21 -0.04 -21.00
C PRO A 436 -10.71 -0.70 -19.73
N ARG A 437 -9.42 -0.53 -19.44
CA ARG A 437 -8.82 -0.94 -18.17
C ARG A 437 -9.22 0.02 -17.05
N VAL A 438 -9.03 -0.44 -15.82
CA VAL A 438 -9.41 0.28 -14.60
C VAL A 438 -8.61 1.58 -14.44
N GLU A 439 -7.35 1.61 -14.89
CA GLU A 439 -6.46 2.78 -14.78
C GLU A 439 -6.93 3.94 -15.69
N ILE A 440 -7.69 3.66 -16.75
CA ILE A 440 -8.27 4.68 -17.63
C ILE A 440 -9.27 5.56 -16.85
N GLY A 441 -9.87 5.03 -15.77
CA GLY A 441 -10.72 5.80 -14.86
C GLY A 441 -9.98 7.00 -14.24
N LEU A 442 -8.71 6.83 -13.87
CA LEU A 442 -7.90 7.91 -13.30
C LEU A 442 -7.58 8.98 -14.35
N ALA A 443 -7.25 8.57 -15.58
CA ALA A 443 -7.03 9.51 -16.69
C ALA A 443 -8.32 10.29 -17.03
N ALA A 444 -9.46 9.59 -17.06
CA ALA A 444 -10.77 10.21 -17.26
C ALA A 444 -11.10 11.22 -16.16
N LEU A 445 -10.75 10.92 -14.91
CA LEU A 445 -10.96 11.84 -13.79
C LEU A 445 -10.16 13.12 -13.98
N VAL A 446 -8.86 13.01 -14.31
CA VAL A 446 -8.01 14.18 -14.59
C VAL A 446 -8.62 15.02 -15.71
N ALA A 447 -9.05 14.38 -16.80
CA ALA A 447 -9.71 15.07 -17.91
C ALA A 447 -10.99 15.81 -17.45
N VAL A 448 -11.88 15.14 -16.70
CA VAL A 448 -13.14 15.75 -16.21
C VAL A 448 -12.86 16.92 -15.27
N MET A 449 -11.92 16.78 -14.32
CA MET A 449 -11.60 17.82 -13.35
C MET A 449 -10.89 19.02 -14.00
N VAL A 450 -10.01 18.77 -14.99
CA VAL A 450 -9.33 19.85 -15.73
C VAL A 450 -10.32 20.58 -16.65
N LEU A 451 -11.13 19.85 -17.41
CA LEU A 451 -12.11 20.45 -18.32
C LEU A 451 -13.19 21.23 -17.57
N SER A 452 -13.67 20.71 -16.42
CA SER A 452 -14.64 21.44 -15.59
C SER A 452 -14.09 22.75 -15.02
N ALA A 453 -12.78 22.89 -14.84
CA ALA A 453 -12.16 24.15 -14.46
C ALA A 453 -11.92 25.07 -15.67
N LEU A 454 -11.38 24.54 -16.77
CA LEU A 454 -10.92 25.33 -17.92
C LEU A 454 -12.07 25.80 -18.81
N VAL A 455 -13.09 24.97 -19.05
CA VAL A 455 -14.17 25.29 -20.01
C VAL A 455 -15.00 26.50 -19.56
N PRO A 456 -15.52 26.57 -18.32
CA PRO A 456 -16.31 27.72 -17.88
C PRO A 456 -15.48 29.01 -17.84
N TYR A 457 -14.20 28.90 -17.45
CA TYR A 457 -13.27 30.03 -17.45
C TYR A 457 -13.01 30.54 -18.86
N SER A 458 -12.76 29.65 -19.82
CA SER A 458 -12.51 30.00 -21.22
C SER A 458 -13.71 30.66 -21.88
N ILE A 459 -14.92 30.15 -21.61
CA ILE A 459 -16.18 30.77 -22.06
C ILE A 459 -16.33 32.16 -21.44
N GLY A 460 -16.09 32.30 -20.14
CA GLY A 460 -16.16 33.59 -19.45
C GLY A 460 -15.17 34.62 -19.99
N MET A 461 -13.93 34.20 -20.27
CA MET A 461 -12.91 35.04 -20.92
C MET A 461 -13.36 35.48 -22.31
N HIS A 462 -13.89 34.56 -23.12
CA HIS A 462 -14.35 34.89 -24.46
C HIS A 462 -15.53 35.88 -24.45
N LEU A 463 -16.50 35.69 -23.53
CA LEU A 463 -17.64 36.60 -23.37
C LEU A 463 -17.24 37.98 -22.82
N ASN A 464 -16.06 38.10 -22.20
CA ASN A 464 -15.54 39.36 -21.66
C ASN A 464 -14.35 39.90 -22.49
N ASP A 465 -14.30 39.59 -23.79
CA ASP A 465 -13.25 40.06 -24.72
C ASP A 465 -11.82 39.81 -24.21
N TYR A 466 -11.58 38.66 -23.57
CA TYR A 466 -10.34 38.25 -22.94
C TYR A 466 -9.81 39.20 -21.84
N ARG A 467 -10.68 40.04 -21.27
CA ARG A 467 -10.36 40.87 -20.12
C ARG A 467 -10.65 40.13 -18.82
N ALA A 468 -9.99 40.53 -17.73
CA ALA A 468 -10.31 40.02 -16.41
C ALA A 468 -11.77 40.35 -16.04
N PHE A 469 -12.50 39.38 -15.49
CA PHE A 469 -13.88 39.53 -15.04
C PHE A 469 -14.05 39.03 -13.60
N ALA A 470 -15.04 39.59 -12.92
CA ALA A 470 -15.41 39.17 -11.57
C ALA A 470 -16.15 37.82 -11.58
N TYR A 471 -16.05 37.09 -10.47
CA TYR A 471 -16.75 35.83 -10.30
C TYR A 471 -18.28 36.03 -10.42
N SER A 472 -18.91 35.23 -11.28
CA SER A 472 -20.36 35.26 -11.53
C SER A 472 -21.00 33.91 -11.25
N ARG A 473 -22.33 33.89 -11.05
CA ARG A 473 -23.05 32.66 -10.68
C ARG A 473 -22.94 31.53 -11.70
N TRP A 474 -22.73 31.83 -12.99
CA TRP A 474 -22.52 30.78 -14.00
C TRP A 474 -21.14 30.11 -13.91
N GLN A 475 -20.17 30.73 -13.24
CA GLN A 475 -18.84 30.16 -12.99
C GLN A 475 -18.84 29.10 -11.86
N MET A 476 -19.99 28.82 -11.25
CA MET A 476 -20.15 27.72 -10.27
C MET A 476 -19.78 26.34 -10.83
N THR A 477 -19.70 26.18 -12.14
CA THR A 477 -19.21 24.93 -12.76
C THR A 477 -17.69 24.78 -12.66
N ASN A 478 -16.96 25.89 -12.49
CA ASN A 478 -15.51 25.90 -12.28
C ASN A 478 -15.20 25.67 -10.79
N TRP A 479 -14.89 24.43 -10.45
CA TRP A 479 -14.61 24.02 -9.08
C TRP A 479 -13.40 24.75 -8.47
N VAL A 480 -12.34 25.02 -9.23
CA VAL A 480 -11.11 25.67 -8.74
C VAL A 480 -11.41 27.12 -8.32
N TRP A 481 -12.05 27.88 -9.20
CA TRP A 481 -12.38 29.27 -8.91
C TRP A 481 -13.43 29.37 -7.81
N THR A 482 -14.45 28.51 -7.83
CA THR A 482 -15.50 28.48 -6.80
C THR A 482 -14.91 28.22 -5.41
N LEU A 483 -14.00 27.24 -5.26
CA LEU A 483 -13.35 26.97 -3.98
C LEU A 483 -12.43 28.13 -3.53
N ASN A 484 -11.72 28.75 -4.47
CA ASN A 484 -10.86 29.90 -4.20
C ASN A 484 -11.68 31.11 -3.72
N GLU A 485 -12.84 31.34 -4.32
CA GLU A 485 -13.73 32.46 -3.98
C GLU A 485 -14.34 32.29 -2.58
N ILE A 486 -14.50 31.07 -2.06
CA ILE A 486 -14.93 30.89 -0.66
C ILE A 486 -13.77 31.14 0.32
N ARG A 487 -12.53 30.90 -0.12
CA ARG A 487 -11.33 31.09 0.72
C ARG A 487 -10.98 32.56 0.87
N PHE A 488 -11.14 33.35 -0.19
CA PHE A 488 -10.71 34.75 -0.24
C PHE A 488 -11.84 35.75 -0.41
N GLY A 489 -13.02 35.33 -0.87
CA GLY A 489 -14.22 36.14 -1.07
C GLY A 489 -15.38 35.72 -0.17
N LYS A 490 -16.35 36.62 0.04
CA LYS A 490 -17.60 36.33 0.78
C LYS A 490 -18.81 36.11 -0.14
N VAL A 491 -18.59 35.89 -1.44
CA VAL A 491 -19.64 35.93 -2.46
C VAL A 491 -20.53 34.68 -2.45
N ILE A 492 -20.00 33.51 -2.04
CA ILE A 492 -20.70 32.23 -2.11
C ILE A 492 -21.35 31.89 -0.76
N GLY A 493 -22.68 31.87 -0.70
CA GLY A 493 -23.47 31.50 0.47
C GLY A 493 -23.84 30.01 0.51
N TRP A 494 -24.65 29.64 1.50
CA TRP A 494 -25.21 28.28 1.58
C TRP A 494 -26.19 27.96 0.46
N PHE A 495 -26.83 28.99 -0.14
CA PHE A 495 -27.75 28.80 -1.25
C PHE A 495 -27.05 28.14 -2.46
N GLU A 496 -25.88 28.65 -2.84
CA GLU A 496 -25.06 28.10 -3.91
C GLU A 496 -24.56 26.68 -3.61
N VAL A 497 -24.15 26.43 -2.36
CA VAL A 497 -23.72 25.11 -1.89
C VAL A 497 -24.85 24.08 -2.02
N ILE A 498 -26.05 24.43 -1.56
CA ILE A 498 -27.23 23.56 -1.63
C ILE A 498 -27.65 23.35 -3.09
N MET A 499 -27.59 24.39 -3.92
CA MET A 499 -27.89 24.28 -5.35
C MET A 499 -26.97 23.26 -6.02
N ILE A 500 -25.65 23.41 -5.89
CA ILE A 500 -24.67 22.48 -6.49
C ILE A 500 -24.85 21.07 -5.93
N GLY A 501 -25.00 20.93 -4.61
CA GLY A 501 -25.26 19.66 -3.95
C GLY A 501 -26.53 18.97 -4.46
N SER A 502 -27.61 19.72 -4.67
CA SER A 502 -28.88 19.19 -5.19
C SER A 502 -28.78 18.72 -6.64
N VAL A 503 -28.09 19.47 -7.50
CA VAL A 503 -27.87 19.09 -8.91
C VAL A 503 -27.03 17.83 -8.99
N VAL A 504 -25.92 17.76 -8.24
CA VAL A 504 -25.07 16.56 -8.18
C VAL A 504 -25.83 15.37 -7.58
N GLY A 505 -26.64 15.60 -6.54
CA GLY A 505 -27.48 14.57 -5.92
C GLY A 505 -28.51 14.00 -6.89
N LEU A 506 -29.19 14.86 -7.66
CA LEU A 506 -30.12 14.44 -8.71
C LEU A 506 -29.40 13.66 -9.82
N ALA A 507 -28.24 14.15 -10.27
CA ALA A 507 -27.43 13.45 -11.26
C ALA A 507 -26.99 12.07 -10.76
N PHE A 508 -26.58 11.96 -9.49
CA PHE A 508 -26.23 10.70 -8.84
C PHE A 508 -27.41 9.73 -8.82
N LEU A 509 -28.60 10.19 -8.42
CA LEU A 509 -29.82 9.37 -8.41
C LEU A 509 -30.20 8.90 -9.82
N MET A 510 -30.17 9.77 -10.82
CA MET A 510 -30.41 9.38 -12.22
C MET A 510 -29.40 8.34 -12.70
N CYS A 511 -28.14 8.49 -12.31
CA CYS A 511 -27.07 7.55 -12.63
C CYS A 511 -27.33 6.15 -12.04
N LEU A 512 -28.00 6.06 -10.89
CA LEU A 512 -28.39 4.77 -10.30
C LEU A 512 -29.64 4.17 -10.95
N LEU A 513 -30.67 5.00 -11.20
CA LEU A 513 -31.95 4.54 -11.76
C LEU A 513 -31.82 4.01 -13.19
N THR A 514 -30.87 4.53 -13.96
CA THR A 514 -30.63 4.12 -15.36
C THR A 514 -30.00 2.73 -15.51
N MET A 515 -29.55 2.07 -14.42
CA MET A 515 -28.90 0.75 -14.49
C MET A 515 -29.36 -0.22 -13.39
N PRO A 516 -30.64 -0.63 -13.38
CA PRO A 516 -31.19 -1.48 -12.32
C PRO A 516 -30.50 -2.85 -12.22
N GLN A 517 -29.99 -3.38 -13.33
CA GLN A 517 -29.32 -4.69 -13.37
C GLN A 517 -27.96 -4.71 -12.64
N VAL A 518 -27.31 -3.55 -12.50
CA VAL A 518 -26.00 -3.41 -11.83
C VAL A 518 -26.20 -3.01 -10.36
N VAL A 519 -27.25 -2.23 -10.06
CA VAL A 519 -27.58 -1.79 -8.70
C VAL A 519 -28.29 -2.89 -7.89
N MET A 520 -29.06 -3.76 -8.56
CA MET A 520 -29.75 -4.89 -7.95
C MET A 520 -29.37 -6.22 -8.63
N PRO A 521 -28.13 -6.70 -8.43
CA PRO A 521 -27.69 -7.94 -9.05
C PRO A 521 -28.51 -9.14 -8.55
N ARG A 522 -28.99 -9.97 -9.48
CA ARG A 522 -29.73 -11.19 -9.14
C ARG A 522 -28.76 -12.33 -8.83
N ARG A 523 -28.97 -12.97 -7.67
CA ARG A 523 -28.25 -14.18 -7.28
C ARG A 523 -28.61 -15.33 -8.22
N THR A 524 -27.60 -16.04 -8.70
CA THR A 524 -27.76 -17.31 -9.42
C THR A 524 -27.67 -18.46 -8.41
N ALA A 525 -28.56 -19.45 -8.53
CA ALA A 525 -28.50 -20.64 -7.68
C ALA A 525 -27.18 -21.42 -7.91
N THR A 526 -26.65 -22.01 -6.83
CA THR A 526 -25.56 -22.99 -6.91
C THR A 526 -26.11 -24.29 -7.51
N PRO A 527 -25.48 -24.86 -8.56
CA PRO A 527 -25.88 -26.13 -9.13
C PRO A 527 -25.84 -27.24 -8.06
N GLU A 528 -26.81 -28.15 -8.09
CA GLU A 528 -26.95 -29.22 -7.10
C GLU A 528 -25.70 -30.11 -7.02
N GLU A 529 -25.08 -30.42 -8.17
CA GLU A 529 -23.83 -31.19 -8.25
C GLU A 529 -22.67 -30.58 -7.45
N VAL A 530 -22.58 -29.25 -7.39
CA VAL A 530 -21.54 -28.54 -6.63
C VAL A 530 -21.82 -28.60 -5.13
N ILE A 531 -23.11 -28.53 -4.75
CA ILE A 531 -23.53 -28.67 -3.35
C ILE A 531 -23.25 -30.09 -2.85
N GLU A 532 -23.51 -31.10 -3.69
CA GLU A 532 -23.20 -32.49 -3.38
C GLU A 532 -21.70 -32.75 -3.25
N ALA A 533 -20.89 -32.17 -4.14
CA ALA A 533 -19.43 -32.27 -4.06
C ALA A 533 -18.85 -31.61 -2.80
N LEU A 534 -19.41 -30.47 -2.36
CA LEU A 534 -18.99 -29.79 -1.12
C LEU A 534 -19.43 -30.54 0.14
N ARG A 535 -20.55 -31.27 0.12
CA ARG A 535 -20.97 -32.13 1.24
C ARG A 535 -20.12 -33.39 1.39
N LYS A 536 -19.43 -33.82 0.34
CA LYS A 536 -18.52 -34.98 0.33
C LYS A 536 -17.09 -34.63 0.77
N LYS A 537 -16.76 -33.35 0.86
CA LYS A 537 -15.47 -32.82 1.35
C LYS A 537 -15.60 -32.46 2.82
#